data_AF-A0A954XZV9-F1
#
_entry.id   AF-A0A954XZV9-F1
#
_cell.length_a   1.000
_cell.length_b   1.000
_cell.length_c   1.000
_cell.angle_alpha   90.00
_cell.angle_beta   90.00
_cell.angle_gamma   90.00
#
_symmetry.space_group_name_H-M   'P 1'
#
loop_
_entity.id
_entity.type
_entity.pdbx_description
1 polymer ?
#
loop_
_entity_poly.entity_id
_entity_poly.type
_entity_poly.pdbx_seq_one_letter_code
_entity_poly.pdbx_strand_id
1 'polypeptide(L)'
;MQPRVLNVLSLLAIVAGVLGGGSRQTFAALLPGDVAVIGVYTDGTTTDATGGGDSFAWVPLVNLSAGEVIHFSDTGYFASKATNNGFGDTEGLLTFTVPAGGIAAGVVQTASNDTAPNSLSLQDLATAGTGYTTGTSGYSAGGHINLSAAGDQLVVFQDSDVSDTAGFSAIFAVTTASSKWDPDDGVLEDDSNQTGLYVGLADGVNAVAAGAGPNQQDEFDNVRYVGPTTGTQASLLASIANVNNWEGTDDDQLAPTRDWSRNGVAQFAIVPEPTTVCLLGAAIVCLGIFDRQRR
;
A
#
# COMPACT_ATOMS: atom_id res chain seq x y z
N MET A 1 60.33 -33.38 42.54
CA MET A 1 59.47 -33.81 41.43
C MET A 1 58.48 -32.68 41.14
N GLN A 2 58.72 -31.89 40.09
CA GLN A 2 57.79 -30.88 39.56
C GLN A 2 57.40 -31.32 38.15
N PRO A 3 56.11 -31.30 37.77
CA PRO A 3 55.74 -31.50 36.37
C PRO A 3 55.82 -30.17 35.61
N ARG A 4 56.55 -30.19 34.50
CA ARG A 4 56.56 -29.14 33.47
C ARG A 4 55.31 -29.29 32.61
N VAL A 5 54.46 -28.27 32.57
CA VAL A 5 53.35 -28.17 31.62
C VAL A 5 53.86 -27.47 30.36
N LEU A 6 53.81 -28.17 29.22
CA LEU A 6 54.18 -27.66 27.91
C LEU A 6 52.94 -26.98 27.30
N ASN A 7 52.97 -25.65 27.14
CA ASN A 7 51.95 -24.90 26.42
C ASN A 7 52.17 -25.08 24.91
N VAL A 8 51.26 -25.80 24.23
CA VAL A 8 51.16 -25.82 22.77
C VAL A 8 50.20 -24.70 22.37
N LEU A 9 50.75 -23.56 21.94
CA LEU A 9 49.99 -22.51 21.27
C LEU A 9 49.83 -22.91 19.80
N SER A 10 48.65 -23.41 19.42
CA SER A 10 48.26 -23.54 18.02
C SER A 10 47.69 -22.21 17.55
N LEU A 11 48.48 -21.46 16.78
CA LEU A 11 48.07 -20.23 16.11
C LEU A 11 47.30 -20.60 14.83
N LEU A 12 45.97 -20.58 14.89
CA LEU A 12 45.12 -20.73 13.71
C LEU A 12 44.88 -19.33 13.10
N ALA A 13 45.58 -19.03 12.01
CA ALA A 13 45.33 -17.83 11.21
C ALA A 13 44.06 -18.06 10.37
N ILE A 14 42.95 -17.42 10.74
CA ILE A 14 41.74 -17.36 9.91
C ILE A 14 41.96 -16.26 8.87
N VAL A 15 42.11 -16.66 7.61
CA VAL A 15 42.08 -15.76 6.45
C VAL A 15 40.62 -15.38 6.21
N ALA A 16 40.23 -14.17 6.62
CA ALA A 16 38.94 -13.59 6.26
C ALA A 16 39.03 -13.05 4.82
N GLY A 17 38.62 -13.87 3.86
CA GLY A 17 38.36 -13.41 2.50
C GLY A 17 37.10 -12.55 2.48
N VAL A 18 37.27 -11.24 2.28
CA VAL A 18 36.17 -10.33 1.95
C VAL A 18 35.77 -10.62 0.51
N LEU A 19 34.81 -11.53 0.32
CA LEU A 19 34.00 -11.55 -0.88
C LEU A 19 32.88 -10.53 -0.65
N GLY A 20 32.96 -9.40 -1.38
CA GLY A 20 31.91 -8.40 -1.47
C GLY A 20 30.69 -8.95 -2.20
N GLY A 21 30.00 -9.91 -1.60
CA GLY A 21 28.60 -10.17 -1.89
C GLY A 21 27.82 -9.10 -1.14
N GLY A 22 27.34 -8.08 -1.85
CA GLY A 22 26.36 -7.17 -1.28
C GLY A 22 25.19 -8.02 -0.79
N SER A 23 25.03 -8.15 0.52
CA SER A 23 23.82 -8.73 1.08
C SER A 23 22.68 -7.86 0.59
N ARG A 24 21.87 -8.37 -0.35
CA ARG A 24 20.54 -7.80 -0.57
C ARG A 24 19.89 -7.76 0.80
N GLN A 25 19.60 -6.57 1.30
CA GLN A 25 18.80 -6.41 2.51
C GLN A 25 17.47 -7.08 2.17
N THR A 26 17.24 -8.27 2.70
CA THR A 26 15.95 -8.93 2.63
C THR A 26 15.09 -8.23 3.66
N PHE A 27 14.26 -7.31 3.21
CA PHE A 27 13.23 -6.72 4.05
C PHE A 27 12.19 -7.79 4.43
N ALA A 28 11.51 -7.60 5.55
CA ALA A 28 10.37 -8.46 5.88
C ALA A 28 9.26 -8.14 4.87
N ALA A 29 8.71 -9.16 4.21
CA ALA A 29 7.61 -8.97 3.27
C ALA A 29 6.42 -8.33 4.00
N LEU A 30 5.88 -7.27 3.41
CA LEU A 30 4.64 -6.64 3.84
C LEU A 30 3.49 -7.64 3.71
N LEU A 31 2.61 -7.64 4.71
CA LEU A 31 1.43 -8.48 4.75
C LEU A 31 0.23 -7.76 4.13
N PRO A 32 -0.81 -8.50 3.70
CA PRO A 32 -2.07 -7.87 3.30
C PRO A 32 -2.62 -6.94 4.37
N GLY A 33 -2.86 -5.68 3.99
CA GLY A 33 -3.32 -4.61 4.88
C GLY A 33 -2.23 -3.86 5.64
N ASP A 34 -0.94 -4.09 5.39
CA ASP A 34 0.15 -3.27 5.95
C ASP A 34 0.24 -1.87 5.29
N VAL A 35 -0.33 -1.73 4.09
CA VAL A 35 -0.52 -0.47 3.37
C VAL A 35 -1.97 -0.44 2.88
N ALA A 36 -2.61 0.73 2.86
CA ALA A 36 -3.96 0.88 2.33
C ALA A 36 -4.08 2.13 1.46
N VAL A 37 -4.88 2.04 0.39
CA VAL A 37 -5.28 3.19 -0.41
C VAL A 37 -6.44 3.88 0.29
N ILE A 38 -6.42 5.21 0.35
CA ILE A 38 -7.43 6.03 1.07
C ILE A 38 -8.09 7.08 0.17
N GLY A 39 -7.76 7.07 -1.12
CA GLY A 39 -8.54 7.76 -2.13
C GLY A 39 -7.97 7.57 -3.53
N VAL A 40 -8.81 7.84 -4.52
CA VAL A 40 -8.52 7.81 -5.95
C VAL A 40 -9.23 9.01 -6.58
N TYR A 41 -8.56 9.69 -7.50
CA TYR A 41 -9.09 10.86 -8.18
C TYR A 41 -8.65 10.87 -9.65
N THR A 42 -9.62 11.02 -10.53
CA THR A 42 -9.46 10.90 -11.99
C THR A 42 -9.95 12.15 -12.74
N ASP A 43 -10.72 13.04 -12.08
CA ASP A 43 -11.27 14.27 -12.66
C ASP A 43 -10.28 15.43 -12.83
N GLY A 44 -8.99 15.12 -12.89
CA GLY A 44 -7.94 16.11 -13.06
C GLY A 44 -8.05 16.83 -14.40
N THR A 45 -8.71 18.00 -14.44
CA THR A 45 -8.64 18.85 -15.64
C THR A 45 -7.29 19.57 -15.68
N THR A 46 -6.61 19.47 -16.83
CA THR A 46 -5.38 20.22 -17.14
C THR A 46 -5.52 21.76 -17.09
N THR A 47 -6.73 22.27 -16.82
CA THR A 47 -7.07 23.69 -16.74
C THR A 47 -7.29 24.22 -15.32
N ASP A 48 -7.28 23.38 -14.28
CA ASP A 48 -7.12 23.90 -12.91
C ASP A 48 -5.77 24.61 -12.81
N ALA A 49 -5.65 25.67 -12.02
CA ALA A 49 -4.42 26.45 -11.84
C ALA A 49 -3.26 25.63 -11.25
N THR A 50 -3.52 24.35 -10.91
CA THR A 50 -2.59 23.32 -10.46
C THR A 50 -2.39 22.18 -11.45
N GLY A 51 -2.98 22.18 -12.66
CA GLY A 51 -2.72 21.14 -13.68
C GLY A 51 -2.92 19.70 -13.20
N GLY A 52 -3.89 19.47 -12.31
CA GLY A 52 -4.10 18.17 -11.67
C GLY A 52 -4.46 17.13 -12.73
N GLY A 53 -3.69 16.07 -12.85
CA GLY A 53 -4.14 14.83 -13.50
C GLY A 53 -4.43 13.77 -12.45
N ASP A 54 -4.58 12.52 -12.88
CA ASP A 54 -4.90 11.39 -12.00
C ASP A 54 -4.01 11.32 -10.78
N SER A 55 -4.60 10.93 -9.66
CA SER A 55 -3.89 10.86 -8.39
C SER A 55 -4.54 9.88 -7.43
N PHE A 56 -3.75 9.44 -6.46
CA PHE A 56 -4.22 8.61 -5.36
C PHE A 56 -3.43 8.91 -4.10
N ALA A 57 -4.01 8.54 -2.96
CA ALA A 57 -3.34 8.63 -1.67
C ALA A 57 -3.37 7.29 -0.96
N TRP A 58 -2.33 7.03 -0.19
CA TRP A 58 -2.17 5.79 0.54
C TRP A 58 -1.53 6.05 1.90
N VAL A 59 -1.68 5.11 2.81
CA VAL A 59 -1.16 5.19 4.16
C VAL A 59 -0.55 3.84 4.57
N PRO A 60 0.68 3.81 5.11
CA PRO A 60 1.19 2.61 5.72
C PRO A 60 0.55 2.41 7.09
N LEU A 61 0.00 1.22 7.35
CA LEU A 61 -0.55 0.86 8.65
C LEU A 61 0.50 0.23 9.60
N VAL A 62 1.71 0.01 9.09
CA VAL A 62 2.92 -0.37 9.82
C VAL A 62 4.07 0.60 9.52
N ASN A 63 5.17 0.53 10.27
CA ASN A 63 6.38 1.28 9.91
C ASN A 63 7.05 0.64 8.70
N LEU A 64 7.35 1.43 7.67
CA LEU A 64 8.10 0.99 6.50
C LEU A 64 9.59 1.29 6.68
N SER A 65 10.43 0.30 6.39
CA SER A 65 11.89 0.45 6.48
C SER A 65 12.46 1.13 5.25
N ALA A 66 13.55 1.89 5.41
CA ALA A 66 14.25 2.50 4.28
C ALA A 66 14.69 1.44 3.25
N GLY A 67 14.40 1.68 1.98
CA GLY A 67 14.72 0.75 0.88
C GLY A 67 13.66 -0.31 0.60
N GLU A 68 12.58 -0.39 1.39
CA GLU A 68 11.40 -1.20 1.06
C GLU A 68 10.84 -0.77 -0.29
N VAL A 69 10.44 -1.72 -1.13
CA VAL A 69 9.87 -1.44 -2.46
C VAL A 69 8.40 -1.83 -2.49
N ILE A 70 7.56 -0.91 -2.93
CA ILE A 70 6.11 -1.06 -3.07
C ILE A 70 5.75 -0.70 -4.50
N HIS A 71 4.89 -1.50 -5.11
CA HIS A 71 4.37 -1.26 -6.45
C HIS A 71 2.88 -0.92 -6.40
N PHE A 72 2.47 -0.08 -7.33
CA PHE A 72 1.08 0.28 -7.58
C PHE A 72 0.78 0.03 -9.03
N SER A 73 -0.38 -0.54 -9.31
CA SER A 73 -0.84 -0.78 -10.68
C SER A 73 -2.33 -0.56 -10.76
N ASP A 74 -2.76 0.12 -11.81
CA ASP A 74 -4.16 0.23 -12.23
C ASP A 74 -4.61 -1.00 -13.02
N THR A 75 -3.72 -1.98 -13.21
CA THR A 75 -4.01 -3.07 -14.12
C THR A 75 -5.05 -4.03 -13.58
N GLY A 76 -6.10 -4.30 -14.37
CA GLY A 76 -7.09 -5.36 -14.10
C GLY A 76 -6.44 -6.70 -13.77
N TYR A 77 -6.91 -7.39 -12.71
CA TYR A 77 -6.41 -8.71 -12.32
C TYR A 77 -7.46 -9.80 -12.44
N PHE A 78 -7.13 -10.92 -13.08
CA PHE A 78 -8.00 -12.09 -13.16
C PHE A 78 -7.22 -13.37 -12.87
N ALA A 79 -7.63 -14.14 -11.85
CA ALA A 79 -6.85 -15.29 -11.38
C ALA A 79 -6.79 -16.43 -12.42
N SER A 80 -7.80 -16.58 -13.25
CA SER A 80 -7.82 -17.44 -14.44
C SER A 80 -6.66 -17.16 -15.43
N LYS A 81 -6.04 -15.97 -15.37
CA LYS A 81 -4.87 -15.56 -16.15
C LYS A 81 -3.56 -15.63 -15.39
N ALA A 82 -3.50 -16.26 -14.21
CA ALA A 82 -2.24 -16.40 -13.47
C ALA A 82 -1.13 -17.08 -14.30
N THR A 83 -1.45 -17.82 -15.37
CA THR A 83 -0.47 -18.42 -16.30
C THR A 83 0.00 -17.48 -17.42
N ASN A 84 -0.70 -16.37 -17.67
CA ASN A 84 -0.38 -15.32 -18.65
C ASN A 84 -0.23 -13.99 -17.91
N ASN A 85 0.64 -13.98 -16.92
CA ASN A 85 1.09 -12.77 -16.26
C ASN A 85 0.06 -12.01 -15.41
N GLY A 86 -1.07 -12.59 -14.97
CA GLY A 86 -1.91 -12.10 -13.85
C GLY A 86 -2.59 -10.72 -13.98
N PHE A 87 -1.82 -9.69 -14.33
CA PHE A 87 -2.18 -8.36 -14.81
C PHE A 87 -2.38 -8.38 -16.35
N GLY A 88 -3.30 -7.57 -16.86
CA GLY A 88 -3.46 -7.30 -18.30
C GLY A 88 -2.19 -6.72 -18.96
N ASP A 89 -2.07 -6.89 -20.28
CA ASP A 89 -0.82 -6.62 -21.03
C ASP A 89 -0.61 -5.12 -21.39
N THR A 90 -1.41 -4.19 -20.87
CA THR A 90 -1.51 -2.81 -21.39
C THR A 90 -1.49 -1.66 -20.38
N GLU A 91 -1.42 -1.93 -19.08
CA GLU A 91 -1.68 -0.92 -18.03
C GLU A 91 -0.44 -0.57 -17.17
N GLY A 92 -0.58 0.46 -16.32
CA GLY A 92 0.51 1.20 -15.68
C GLY A 92 1.11 0.53 -14.44
N LEU A 93 2.40 0.80 -14.21
CA LEU A 93 3.14 0.35 -13.03
C LEU A 93 3.94 1.50 -12.41
N LEU A 94 3.59 1.89 -11.20
CA LEU A 94 4.37 2.82 -10.39
C LEU A 94 5.18 2.05 -9.35
N THR A 95 6.47 2.37 -9.22
CA THR A 95 7.33 1.82 -8.16
C THR A 95 7.73 2.89 -7.16
N PHE A 96 7.52 2.59 -5.89
CA PHE A 96 7.95 3.39 -4.75
C PHE A 96 9.03 2.67 -3.95
N THR A 97 10.18 3.31 -3.76
CA THR A 97 11.20 2.88 -2.80
C THR A 97 11.15 3.80 -1.59
N VAL A 98 10.95 3.23 -0.41
CA VAL A 98 10.87 3.98 0.85
C VAL A 98 12.19 4.73 1.08
N PRO A 99 12.14 6.05 1.34
CA PRO A 99 13.34 6.88 1.45
C PRO A 99 14.20 6.51 2.67
N ALA A 100 15.43 7.02 2.68
CA ALA A 100 16.30 6.94 3.84
C ALA A 100 15.60 7.50 5.09
N GLY A 101 15.66 6.76 6.20
CA GLY A 101 14.93 7.10 7.44
C GLY A 101 13.62 6.35 7.62
N GLY A 102 13.11 5.67 6.58
CA GLY A 102 11.86 4.93 6.64
C GLY A 102 10.64 5.85 6.63
N ILE A 103 9.45 5.25 6.69
CA ILE A 103 8.18 5.97 6.85
C ILE A 103 7.46 5.40 8.07
N ALA A 104 7.06 6.27 8.99
CA ALA A 104 6.30 5.86 10.16
C ALA A 104 4.86 5.47 9.76
N ALA A 105 4.30 4.52 10.50
CA ALA A 105 2.91 4.12 10.35
C ALA A 105 1.98 5.33 10.50
N GLY A 106 0.98 5.43 9.62
CA GLY A 106 -0.04 6.46 9.58
C GLY A 106 0.33 7.72 8.79
N VAL A 107 1.57 7.86 8.30
CA VAL A 107 1.96 9.02 7.49
C VAL A 107 1.40 8.89 6.07
N VAL A 108 0.42 9.71 5.72
CA VAL A 108 -0.23 9.70 4.41
C VAL A 108 0.76 10.11 3.32
N GLN A 109 0.73 9.38 2.21
CA GLN A 109 1.51 9.63 1.00
C GLN A 109 0.55 9.88 -0.17
N THR A 110 1.00 10.65 -1.16
CA THR A 110 0.22 10.99 -2.36
C THR A 110 1.07 10.79 -3.61
N ALA A 111 0.46 10.22 -4.65
CA ALA A 111 1.01 10.16 -6.00
C ALA A 111 0.03 10.87 -6.95
N SER A 112 0.53 11.69 -7.86
CA SER A 112 -0.31 12.56 -8.70
C SER A 112 0.36 12.85 -10.03
N ASN A 113 -0.36 13.08 -11.11
CA ASN A 113 0.22 13.59 -12.36
C ASN A 113 0.72 15.06 -12.29
N ASP A 114 0.56 15.77 -11.17
CA ASP A 114 0.95 17.18 -10.96
C ASP A 114 2.40 17.36 -10.42
N THR A 115 3.01 18.51 -10.73
CA THR A 115 4.39 18.93 -10.42
C THR A 115 4.53 19.78 -9.15
N ALA A 116 3.51 19.85 -8.27
CA ALA A 116 3.55 20.71 -7.08
C ALA A 116 4.52 20.22 -5.96
N PRO A 117 4.95 21.08 -5.02
CA PRO A 117 6.10 20.80 -4.13
C PRO A 117 5.98 19.64 -3.13
N ASN A 118 4.80 19.03 -3.00
CA ASN A 118 4.54 17.82 -2.19
C ASN A 118 3.68 16.80 -2.97
N SER A 119 3.65 16.94 -4.30
CA SER A 119 2.85 16.22 -5.26
C SER A 119 3.84 15.64 -6.26
N LEU A 120 3.87 14.31 -6.35
CA LEU A 120 4.89 13.62 -7.13
C LEU A 120 4.27 13.28 -8.47
N SER A 121 4.54 14.13 -9.45
CA SER A 121 4.28 13.92 -10.87
C SER A 121 4.63 12.48 -11.24
N LEU A 122 3.60 11.69 -11.60
CA LEU A 122 3.72 10.35 -12.19
C LEU A 122 4.55 10.38 -13.49
N GLN A 123 4.93 11.58 -13.99
CA GLN A 123 5.83 11.81 -15.12
C GLN A 123 7.27 12.25 -14.73
N ASP A 124 7.52 12.82 -13.53
CA ASP A 124 8.83 13.40 -13.16
C ASP A 124 9.65 12.51 -12.22
N LEU A 125 9.94 11.29 -12.69
CA LEU A 125 10.69 10.27 -11.96
C LEU A 125 12.20 10.33 -12.19
N ALA A 126 12.82 11.50 -11.90
CA ALA A 126 14.29 11.56 -11.89
C ALA A 126 14.95 12.64 -11.01
N THR A 127 14.24 13.66 -10.49
CA THR A 127 14.95 14.87 -9.99
C THR A 127 14.74 15.24 -8.51
N ALA A 128 13.75 14.67 -7.80
CA ALA A 128 13.37 15.16 -6.47
C ALA A 128 13.91 14.38 -5.24
N GLY A 129 14.57 13.22 -5.40
CA GLY A 129 15.07 12.45 -4.24
C GLY A 129 13.98 11.87 -3.33
N THR A 130 12.78 11.63 -3.88
CA THR A 130 11.54 11.25 -3.18
C THR A 130 11.31 9.74 -3.08
N GLY A 131 12.22 8.92 -3.60
CA GLY A 131 12.16 7.46 -3.51
C GLY A 131 11.32 6.76 -4.59
N TYR A 132 10.50 7.47 -5.36
CA TYR A 132 9.76 6.90 -6.48
C TYR A 132 10.63 6.78 -7.75
N THR A 133 10.50 5.67 -8.48
CA THR A 133 11.10 5.49 -9.81
C THR A 133 10.09 4.86 -10.75
N THR A 134 10.01 5.31 -12.00
CA THR A 134 9.30 4.54 -13.03
C THR A 134 10.26 3.47 -13.50
N GLY A 135 9.83 2.23 -13.40
CA GLY A 135 10.57 1.11 -13.94
C GLY A 135 10.17 0.89 -15.40
N THR A 136 11.15 0.59 -16.25
CA THR A 136 10.88 -0.23 -17.43
C THR A 136 11.20 -1.67 -17.00
N SER A 137 10.19 -2.41 -16.56
CA SER A 137 10.33 -3.85 -16.38
C SER A 137 9.68 -4.58 -17.55
N GLY A 138 9.67 -5.91 -17.52
CA GLY A 138 9.08 -6.76 -18.57
C GLY A 138 7.63 -6.40 -18.94
N TYR A 139 6.94 -5.62 -18.11
CA TYR A 139 5.77 -4.80 -18.46
C TYR A 139 6.23 -3.55 -19.24
N SER A 140 6.61 -3.70 -20.51
CA SER A 140 7.06 -2.56 -21.32
C SER A 140 5.91 -2.03 -22.18
N ALA A 141 5.59 -0.74 -22.24
CA ALA A 141 6.48 0.40 -22.20
C ALA A 141 5.80 1.70 -21.71
N GLY A 142 6.45 2.47 -20.83
CA GLY A 142 6.11 3.89 -20.61
C GLY A 142 4.75 4.16 -19.96
N GLY A 143 4.10 3.17 -19.35
CA GLY A 143 2.80 3.33 -18.70
C GLY A 143 2.90 4.14 -17.42
N HIS A 144 2.25 5.30 -17.40
CA HIS A 144 1.89 5.99 -16.17
C HIS A 144 0.64 5.30 -15.62
N ILE A 145 0.41 5.38 -14.31
CA ILE A 145 -0.92 5.13 -13.75
C ILE A 145 -1.87 6.11 -14.46
N ASN A 146 -2.86 5.59 -15.18
CA ASN A 146 -3.78 6.33 -16.01
C ASN A 146 -5.20 5.89 -15.66
N LEU A 147 -5.71 6.48 -14.60
CA LEU A 147 -6.95 6.08 -13.98
C LEU A 147 -8.13 6.61 -14.79
N SER A 148 -9.03 5.73 -15.16
CA SER A 148 -10.22 6.09 -15.93
C SER A 148 -11.28 6.78 -15.06
N ALA A 149 -11.84 7.88 -15.60
CA ALA A 149 -13.05 8.50 -15.08
C ALA A 149 -14.23 7.50 -15.03
N ALA A 150 -14.35 6.62 -16.03
CA ALA A 150 -15.39 5.59 -16.06
C ALA A 150 -15.22 4.44 -15.05
N GLY A 151 -14.44 4.66 -13.99
CA GLY A 151 -14.07 3.65 -13.01
C GLY A 151 -12.77 2.93 -13.37
N ASP A 152 -11.98 2.65 -12.34
CA ASP A 152 -10.73 1.90 -12.45
C ASP A 152 -10.43 1.12 -11.16
N GLN A 153 -9.39 0.31 -11.17
CA GLN A 153 -8.81 -0.27 -9.97
C GLN A 153 -7.44 0.29 -9.64
N LEU A 154 -7.01 0.08 -8.40
CA LEU A 154 -5.64 0.31 -7.97
C LEU A 154 -5.23 -0.79 -7.01
N VAL A 155 -4.19 -1.53 -7.37
CA VAL A 155 -3.62 -2.63 -6.60
C VAL A 155 -2.26 -2.23 -6.05
N VAL A 156 -2.05 -2.47 -4.75
CA VAL A 156 -0.78 -2.29 -4.05
C VAL A 156 -0.15 -3.65 -3.81
N PHE A 157 1.12 -3.83 -4.16
CA PHE A 157 1.80 -5.11 -4.01
C PHE A 157 3.31 -4.98 -3.82
N GLN A 158 3.95 -6.08 -3.42
CA GLN A 158 5.39 -6.26 -3.54
C GLN A 158 5.72 -7.35 -4.53
N ASP A 159 6.79 -7.15 -5.29
CA ASP A 159 7.33 -8.18 -6.14
C ASP A 159 8.86 -8.10 -6.12
N SER A 160 9.50 -9.26 -6.04
CA SER A 160 10.96 -9.37 -6.16
C SER A 160 11.41 -9.41 -7.62
N ASP A 161 10.49 -9.70 -8.54
CA ASP A 161 10.71 -9.76 -9.97
C ASP A 161 9.51 -9.21 -10.74
N VAL A 162 9.47 -7.87 -10.88
CA VAL A 162 8.49 -7.18 -11.72
C VAL A 162 8.63 -7.47 -13.24
N SER A 163 9.30 -8.55 -13.65
CA SER A 163 9.28 -9.03 -15.04
C SER A 163 8.44 -10.29 -15.26
N ASP A 164 7.97 -10.93 -14.18
CA ASP A 164 7.10 -12.11 -14.19
C ASP A 164 6.14 -12.04 -13.00
N THR A 165 4.83 -11.88 -13.21
CA THR A 165 3.85 -11.79 -12.10
C THR A 165 3.66 -13.09 -11.33
N ALA A 166 4.37 -14.17 -11.68
CA ALA A 166 4.29 -15.41 -10.94
C ALA A 166 4.95 -15.27 -9.55
N GLY A 167 4.27 -14.62 -8.61
CA GLY A 167 4.70 -14.59 -7.21
C GLY A 167 4.63 -13.24 -6.48
N PHE A 168 3.92 -12.24 -6.99
CA PHE A 168 3.76 -11.00 -6.23
C PHE A 168 2.88 -11.18 -4.99
N SER A 169 3.18 -10.39 -3.96
CA SER A 169 2.46 -10.33 -2.69
C SER A 169 1.54 -9.12 -2.69
N ALA A 170 0.25 -9.32 -2.98
CA ALA A 170 -0.73 -8.26 -2.90
C ALA A 170 -0.93 -7.80 -1.46
N ILE A 171 -1.01 -6.49 -1.28
CA ILE A 171 -1.14 -5.83 0.01
C ILE A 171 -2.56 -5.28 0.18
N PHE A 172 -3.05 -4.55 -0.81
CA PHE A 172 -4.37 -3.91 -0.77
C PHE A 172 -4.88 -3.63 -2.18
N ALA A 173 -6.20 -3.51 -2.34
CA ALA A 173 -6.79 -3.05 -3.59
C ALA A 173 -8.02 -2.16 -3.35
N VAL A 174 -8.22 -1.18 -4.24
CA VAL A 174 -9.46 -0.42 -4.34
C VAL A 174 -9.96 -0.46 -5.77
N THR A 175 -11.29 -0.48 -5.95
CA THR A 175 -11.93 -0.22 -7.24
C THR A 175 -12.92 0.93 -7.09
N THR A 176 -12.96 1.81 -8.08
CA THR A 176 -13.97 2.87 -8.22
C THR A 176 -15.06 2.50 -9.23
N ALA A 177 -14.88 1.41 -9.99
CA ALA A 177 -15.75 1.04 -11.10
C ALA A 177 -17.13 0.51 -10.70
N SER A 178 -17.23 -0.08 -9.50
CA SER A 178 -18.52 -0.44 -8.90
C SER A 178 -18.38 -0.65 -7.39
N SER A 179 -19.50 -0.91 -6.72
CA SER A 179 -19.57 -1.30 -5.30
C SER A 179 -19.34 -2.80 -5.08
N LYS A 180 -18.82 -3.51 -6.08
CA LYS A 180 -18.41 -4.92 -6.00
C LYS A 180 -17.18 -5.15 -6.90
N TRP A 181 -16.48 -6.24 -6.65
CA TRP A 181 -15.46 -6.73 -7.58
C TRP A 181 -16.10 -7.59 -8.65
N ASP A 182 -15.56 -7.54 -9.86
CA ASP A 182 -16.00 -8.42 -10.94
C ASP A 182 -15.59 -9.86 -10.64
N PRO A 183 -16.47 -10.82 -10.96
CA PRO A 183 -16.14 -12.23 -10.77
C PRO A 183 -15.01 -12.63 -11.71
N ASP A 184 -14.10 -13.47 -11.23
CA ASP A 184 -13.17 -14.17 -12.13
C ASP A 184 -13.95 -15.23 -12.91
N ASP A 185 -14.42 -14.86 -14.10
CA ASP A 185 -15.22 -15.72 -14.97
C ASP A 185 -14.39 -16.36 -16.10
N GLY A 186 -13.08 -16.11 -16.15
CA GLY A 186 -12.17 -16.63 -17.16
C GLY A 186 -12.14 -15.83 -18.46
N VAL A 187 -12.86 -14.71 -18.55
CA VAL A 187 -12.86 -13.84 -19.73
C VAL A 187 -11.78 -12.78 -19.61
N LEU A 188 -11.18 -12.49 -20.76
CA LEU A 188 -10.25 -11.39 -20.97
C LEU A 188 -11.08 -10.10 -20.99
N GLU A 189 -11.15 -9.46 -19.84
CA GLU A 189 -11.75 -8.14 -19.73
C GLU A 189 -10.78 -7.10 -20.29
N ASP A 190 -11.25 -6.30 -21.25
CA ASP A 190 -10.45 -5.39 -22.08
C ASP A 190 -10.82 -3.91 -21.91
N ASP A 191 -11.64 -3.61 -20.90
CA ASP A 191 -12.01 -2.25 -20.54
C ASP A 191 -11.52 -1.86 -19.13
N SER A 192 -11.37 -0.55 -18.93
CA SER A 192 -10.83 0.01 -17.68
C SER A 192 -11.78 -0.14 -16.48
N ASN A 193 -13.06 -0.47 -16.72
CA ASN A 193 -14.08 -0.53 -15.66
C ASN A 193 -14.29 -1.96 -15.12
N GLN A 194 -13.52 -2.92 -15.63
CA GLN A 194 -13.57 -4.30 -15.20
C GLN A 194 -12.49 -4.58 -14.15
N THR A 195 -12.94 -4.80 -12.92
CA THR A 195 -12.07 -4.78 -11.74
C THR A 195 -12.11 -6.10 -10.99
N GLY A 196 -11.14 -6.96 -11.26
CA GLY A 196 -11.03 -8.27 -10.62
C GLY A 196 -10.15 -8.24 -9.36
N LEU A 197 -10.57 -8.99 -8.34
CA LEU A 197 -9.89 -9.03 -7.05
C LEU A 197 -8.76 -10.07 -7.02
N TYR A 198 -7.57 -9.65 -6.58
CA TYR A 198 -6.41 -10.53 -6.47
C TYR A 198 -6.59 -11.69 -5.49
N VAL A 199 -6.04 -12.85 -5.83
CA VAL A 199 -6.02 -14.03 -4.95
C VAL A 199 -5.20 -13.76 -3.68
N GLY A 200 -5.87 -13.77 -2.52
CA GLY A 200 -5.25 -13.42 -1.23
C GLY A 200 -5.68 -12.04 -0.71
N LEU A 201 -6.41 -11.28 -1.52
CA LEU A 201 -7.24 -10.20 -1.04
C LEU A 201 -8.70 -10.65 -0.89
N ALA A 202 -9.42 -9.96 -0.02
CA ALA A 202 -10.83 -10.16 0.25
C ALA A 202 -11.49 -8.79 0.47
N ASP A 203 -12.57 -8.56 -0.27
CA ASP A 203 -13.38 -7.35 -0.15
C ASP A 203 -13.92 -7.20 1.28
N GLY A 204 -13.84 -5.99 1.82
CA GLY A 204 -14.20 -5.72 3.22
C GLY A 204 -13.14 -6.11 4.26
N VAL A 205 -11.99 -6.67 3.84
CA VAL A 205 -10.90 -7.07 4.76
C VAL A 205 -9.61 -6.31 4.45
N ASN A 206 -9.12 -6.44 3.22
CA ASN A 206 -7.89 -5.81 2.72
C ASN A 206 -8.07 -5.37 1.26
N ALA A 207 -9.32 -5.17 0.86
CA ALA A 207 -9.72 -4.53 -0.38
C ALA A 207 -11.07 -3.82 -0.16
N VAL A 208 -11.39 -2.86 -1.01
CA VAL A 208 -12.67 -2.13 -0.98
C VAL A 208 -13.16 -1.81 -2.39
N ALA A 209 -14.43 -2.12 -2.66
CA ALA A 209 -15.14 -1.65 -3.85
C ALA A 209 -15.95 -0.39 -3.54
N ALA A 210 -15.48 0.75 -4.04
CA ALA A 210 -15.91 2.09 -3.65
C ALA A 210 -16.73 2.83 -4.72
N GLY A 211 -17.23 2.15 -5.76
CA GLY A 211 -18.13 2.76 -6.75
C GLY A 211 -19.55 3.06 -6.24
N ALA A 212 -20.33 3.77 -7.04
CA ALA A 212 -21.68 4.23 -6.72
C ALA A 212 -22.73 3.13 -6.55
N GLY A 213 -22.51 1.95 -7.12
CA GLY A 213 -23.52 0.88 -7.11
C GLY A 213 -23.02 -0.46 -7.63
N PRO A 214 -23.85 -1.51 -7.57
CA PRO A 214 -23.40 -2.88 -7.81
C PRO A 214 -23.41 -3.30 -9.29
N ASN A 215 -23.85 -2.45 -10.22
CA ASN A 215 -23.83 -2.78 -11.65
C ASN A 215 -22.51 -2.33 -12.27
N GLN A 216 -22.19 -2.89 -13.44
CA GLN A 216 -21.03 -2.47 -14.21
C GLN A 216 -21.17 -0.99 -14.54
N GLN A 217 -20.10 -0.21 -14.33
CA GLN A 217 -20.07 1.25 -14.52
C GLN A 217 -21.02 2.03 -13.58
N ASP A 218 -21.50 1.43 -12.49
CA ASP A 218 -22.01 2.22 -11.36
C ASP A 218 -20.80 2.76 -10.58
N GLU A 219 -20.01 3.60 -11.23
CA GLU A 219 -18.70 4.09 -10.80
C GLU A 219 -18.79 5.40 -10.02
N PHE A 220 -17.68 5.79 -9.40
CA PHE A 220 -17.42 7.21 -9.09
C PHE A 220 -16.07 7.62 -9.68
N ASP A 221 -16.02 8.77 -10.36
CA ASP A 221 -14.77 9.31 -10.92
C ASP A 221 -13.72 9.46 -9.81
N ASN A 222 -14.19 9.88 -8.63
CA ASN A 222 -13.34 10.16 -7.48
C ASN A 222 -13.93 9.54 -6.23
N VAL A 223 -13.08 8.91 -5.41
CA VAL A 223 -13.47 8.33 -4.12
C VAL A 223 -12.45 8.69 -3.05
N ARG A 224 -12.93 8.87 -1.81
CA ARG A 224 -12.04 9.03 -0.66
C ARG A 224 -12.59 8.43 0.62
N TYR A 225 -11.69 8.01 1.48
CA TYR A 225 -11.99 7.56 2.82
C TYR A 225 -12.33 8.75 3.75
N VAL A 226 -13.43 8.64 4.49
CA VAL A 226 -13.94 9.65 5.45
C VAL A 226 -14.14 9.08 6.86
N GLY A 227 -13.72 7.84 7.10
CA GLY A 227 -13.88 7.16 8.38
C GLY A 227 -12.88 7.58 9.46
N PRO A 228 -12.81 6.81 10.57
CA PRO A 228 -11.85 7.05 11.65
C PRO A 228 -10.39 7.04 11.19
N THR A 229 -9.60 7.97 11.72
CA THR A 229 -8.15 8.07 11.48
C THR A 229 -7.31 7.77 12.72
N THR A 230 -7.95 7.34 13.81
CA THR A 230 -7.30 6.91 15.06
C THR A 230 -7.79 5.53 15.44
N GLY A 231 -6.86 4.62 15.72
CA GLY A 231 -7.19 3.25 16.06
C GLY A 231 -5.97 2.36 15.99
N THR A 232 -6.14 1.08 16.27
CA THR A 232 -5.11 0.08 16.00
C THR A 232 -5.03 -0.23 14.50
N GLN A 233 -3.92 -0.81 14.04
CA GLN A 233 -3.76 -1.24 12.65
C GLN A 233 -4.98 -2.03 12.16
N ALA A 234 -5.39 -3.06 12.91
CA ALA A 234 -6.51 -3.90 12.53
C ALA A 234 -7.84 -3.13 12.45
N SER A 235 -8.10 -2.24 13.41
CA SER A 235 -9.33 -1.43 13.41
C SER A 235 -9.37 -0.40 12.29
N LEU A 236 -8.22 0.17 11.93
CA LEU A 236 -8.11 1.13 10.82
C LEU A 236 -8.24 0.41 9.49
N LEU A 237 -7.58 -0.74 9.30
CA LEU A 237 -7.74 -1.57 8.11
C LEU A 237 -9.20 -1.97 7.90
N ALA A 238 -9.87 -2.48 8.95
CA ALA A 238 -11.29 -2.83 8.87
C ALA A 238 -12.19 -1.62 8.57
N SER A 239 -11.80 -0.42 9.02
CA SER A 239 -12.53 0.80 8.70
C SER A 239 -12.31 1.22 7.24
N ILE A 240 -11.06 1.19 6.76
CA ILE A 240 -10.70 1.54 5.38
C ILE A 240 -11.29 0.54 4.39
N ALA A 241 -11.33 -0.76 4.71
CA ALA A 241 -11.93 -1.77 3.84
C ALA A 241 -13.47 -1.71 3.82
N ASN A 242 -14.10 -0.92 4.69
CA ASN A 242 -15.56 -0.78 4.73
C ASN A 242 -16.01 0.40 3.86
N VAL A 243 -16.67 0.10 2.74
CA VAL A 243 -17.20 1.09 1.78
C VAL A 243 -18.10 2.16 2.42
N ASN A 244 -18.77 1.87 3.54
CA ASN A 244 -19.60 2.87 4.24
C ASN A 244 -18.77 4.03 4.83
N ASN A 245 -17.46 3.87 4.92
CA ASN A 245 -16.53 4.92 5.33
C ASN A 245 -15.90 5.64 4.12
N TRP A 246 -16.48 5.50 2.93
CA TRP A 246 -16.06 6.19 1.72
C TRP A 246 -17.16 7.12 1.21
N GLU A 247 -16.74 8.19 0.56
CA GLU A 247 -17.61 9.01 -0.28
C GLU A 247 -17.01 9.09 -1.68
N GLY A 248 -17.87 9.22 -2.69
CA GLY A 248 -17.46 9.43 -4.06
C GLY A 248 -18.30 10.46 -4.78
N THR A 249 -17.79 10.93 -5.92
CA THR A 249 -18.44 11.93 -6.78
C THR A 249 -17.89 11.87 -8.20
N ASP A 250 -18.74 12.29 -9.14
CA ASP A 250 -18.44 12.45 -10.58
C ASP A 250 -18.16 13.93 -10.92
N ASP A 251 -17.58 14.66 -9.98
CA ASP A 251 -17.29 16.10 -10.11
C ASP A 251 -15.93 16.41 -9.48
N ASP A 252 -15.34 17.54 -9.84
CA ASP A 252 -14.00 17.92 -9.37
C ASP A 252 -13.92 18.26 -7.86
N GLN A 253 -15.03 18.19 -7.12
CA GLN A 253 -15.14 18.61 -5.72
C GLN A 253 -14.26 17.79 -4.75
N LEU A 254 -13.74 16.65 -5.19
CA LEU A 254 -12.76 15.85 -4.45
C LEU A 254 -11.29 16.13 -4.86
N ALA A 255 -11.04 17.17 -5.68
CA ALA A 255 -9.72 17.51 -6.21
C ALA A 255 -8.61 17.51 -5.15
N PRO A 256 -7.42 16.96 -5.47
CA PRO A 256 -6.31 16.84 -4.53
C PRO A 256 -5.63 18.12 -4.09
N THR A 257 -6.13 19.25 -4.54
CA THR A 257 -5.27 20.41 -4.62
C THR A 257 -5.06 21.08 -3.28
N ARG A 258 -5.73 20.70 -2.17
CA ARG A 258 -5.32 21.14 -0.82
C ARG A 258 -5.44 20.23 0.39
N ASP A 259 -6.30 19.22 0.48
CA ASP A 259 -6.42 18.44 1.72
C ASP A 259 -7.19 17.13 1.48
N TRP A 260 -6.51 16.09 1.00
CA TRP A 260 -6.97 14.70 1.21
C TRP A 260 -6.99 14.32 2.70
N SER A 261 -6.48 15.23 3.52
CA SER A 261 -6.76 15.36 4.93
C SER A 261 -8.11 16.06 5.22
N ARG A 262 -9.25 15.69 4.64
CA ARG A 262 -10.54 16.33 4.99
C ARG A 262 -11.10 15.88 6.35
N ASN A 263 -10.33 16.20 7.38
CA ASN A 263 -10.60 16.50 8.79
C ASN A 263 -9.38 17.28 9.41
N GLY A 264 -8.46 17.81 8.59
CA GLY A 264 -7.16 18.35 9.01
C GLY A 264 -6.13 17.28 9.38
N VAL A 265 -6.35 16.03 9.02
CA VAL A 265 -5.55 14.88 9.49
C VAL A 265 -4.54 14.45 8.44
N ALA A 266 -3.37 15.08 8.42
CA ALA A 266 -2.24 14.70 7.57
C ALA A 266 -1.61 13.33 7.97
N GLN A 267 -2.12 12.71 9.04
CA GLN A 267 -1.53 11.53 9.64
C GLN A 267 -2.55 10.72 10.44
N PHE A 268 -2.65 9.43 10.19
CA PHE A 268 -3.41 8.50 11.02
C PHE A 268 -2.67 8.28 12.35
N ALA A 269 -3.40 8.32 13.45
CA ALA A 269 -2.88 7.99 14.77
C ALA A 269 -3.02 6.50 15.04
N ILE A 270 -1.98 5.74 14.67
CA ILE A 270 -1.95 4.29 14.87
C ILE A 270 -1.54 3.99 16.31
N VAL A 271 -2.50 3.49 17.08
CA VAL A 271 -2.33 3.10 18.47
C VAL A 271 -1.86 1.64 18.49
N PRO A 272 -0.77 1.31 19.21
CA PRO A 272 -0.35 -0.08 19.36
C PRO A 272 -1.49 -0.93 19.93
N GLU A 273 -1.62 -2.15 19.41
CA GLU A 273 -2.53 -3.14 20.02
C GLU A 273 -2.20 -3.28 21.52
N PRO A 274 -3.19 -3.28 22.42
CA PRO A 274 -2.94 -3.46 23.84
C PRO A 274 -2.26 -4.80 24.04
N THR A 275 -0.99 -4.76 24.45
CA THR A 275 -0.26 -6.00 24.70
C THR A 275 -0.98 -6.83 25.78
N THR A 276 -0.95 -8.16 25.66
CA THR A 276 -1.54 -9.07 26.65
C THR A 276 -1.04 -8.79 28.08
N VAL A 277 0.17 -8.22 28.21
CA VAL A 277 0.77 -7.81 29.48
C VAL A 277 0.05 -6.59 30.08
N CYS A 278 -0.33 -5.59 29.27
CA CYS A 278 -1.12 -4.45 29.73
C CYS A 278 -2.51 -4.88 30.22
N LEU A 279 -3.15 -5.84 29.53
CA LEU A 279 -4.45 -6.41 29.92
C LEU A 279 -4.37 -7.23 31.22
N LEU A 280 -3.34 -8.07 31.40
CA LEU A 280 -3.13 -8.79 32.66
C LEU A 280 -2.83 -7.83 33.83
N GLY A 281 -2.05 -6.78 33.61
CA GLY A 281 -1.75 -5.77 34.62
C GLY A 281 -3.01 -5.04 35.12
N ALA A 282 -3.90 -4.65 34.20
CA ALA A 282 -5.18 -4.02 34.56
C ALA A 282 -6.09 -4.98 35.35
N ALA A 283 -6.14 -6.27 34.96
CA ALA A 283 -6.92 -7.27 35.67
C ALA A 283 -6.42 -7.48 37.11
N ILE A 284 -5.10 -7.52 37.33
CA ILE A 284 -4.49 -7.70 38.66
C ILE A 284 -4.76 -6.49 39.57
N VAL A 285 -4.69 -5.26 39.04
CA VAL A 285 -5.02 -4.04 39.80
C VAL A 285 -6.49 -4.02 40.20
N CYS A 286 -7.40 -4.38 39.30
CA CYS A 286 -8.83 -4.50 39.61
C CYS A 286 -9.09 -5.55 40.70
N LEU A 287 -8.48 -6.74 40.60
CA LEU A 287 -8.58 -7.78 41.63
C LEU A 287 -8.04 -7.33 42.99
N GLY A 288 -6.92 -6.59 43.02
CA GLY A 288 -6.36 -6.04 44.26
C GLY A 288 -7.24 -4.97 44.92
N ILE A 289 -7.99 -4.19 44.15
CA ILE A 289 -8.94 -3.19 44.68
C ILE A 289 -10.18 -3.88 45.28
N PHE A 290 -10.68 -4.95 44.66
CA PHE A 290 -11.81 -5.71 45.20
C PHE A 290 -11.48 -6.47 46.49
N ASP A 291 -10.25 -6.99 46.64
CA ASP A 291 -9.84 -7.66 47.88
C ASP A 291 -9.66 -6.67 49.05
N ARG A 292 -9.28 -5.41 48.75
CA ARG A 292 -9.11 -4.36 49.75
C ARG A 292 -10.40 -3.76 50.28
N GLN A 293 -11.52 -3.90 49.56
CA GLN A 293 -12.85 -3.46 50.02
C GLN A 293 -13.62 -4.52 50.82
N ARG A 294 -13.04 -5.71 51.05
CA ARG A 294 -13.65 -6.79 51.85
C ARG A 294 -13.00 -6.97 53.22
N ARG A 295 -12.14 -6.05 53.66
CA ARG A 295 -11.56 -5.99 55.00
C ARG A 295 -11.96 -4.69 55.68
#